data_AF-A0A7S4CTA1-F1
#
_entry.id   AF-A0A7S4CTA1-F1
#
_cell.length_a   1.000
_cell.length_b   1.000
_cell.length_c   1.000
_cell.angle_alpha   90.00
_cell.angle_beta   90.00
_cell.angle_gamma   90.00
#
_symmetry.space_group_name_H-M   'P 1'
#
loop_
_entity.id
_entity.type
_entity.pdbx_description
1 polymer ?
#
loop_
_entity_poly.entity_id
_entity_poly.type
_entity_poly.pdbx_seq_one_letter_code
_entity_poly.pdbx_strand_id
1 'polypeptide(L)'
;AGHVCTVLFVVQRDDVVTAVRPSDFHDPVFACACRRAASEGVCFRALKVRCSVEGSHVVGELPVDLVPYDTSGVAEEWARNRDSTGWVRSASGTVVGNAPFPHNVPRVAPRKRPAPQTESNRRAVVRKSKYFAAPSSGSERRRSNGMRPQAEPAPGASVVRPGVDDSPEPAPDLT
;
A
#
# COMPACT_ATOMS: atom_id res chain seq x y z
N ALA A 1 -12.08 -29.50 15.05
CA ALA A 1 -13.35 -28.77 15.08
C ALA A 1 -13.95 -28.93 16.48
N GLY A 2 -14.51 -27.86 17.08
CA GLY A 2 -15.08 -27.89 18.43
C GLY A 2 -14.33 -27.08 19.51
N HIS A 3 -13.26 -26.37 19.16
CA HIS A 3 -12.61 -25.44 20.07
C HIS A 3 -13.21 -24.04 19.94
N VAL A 4 -13.38 -23.36 21.08
CA VAL A 4 -13.73 -21.93 21.10
C VAL A 4 -12.52 -21.13 20.65
N CYS A 5 -12.72 -20.21 19.71
CA CYS A 5 -11.69 -19.31 19.22
C CYS A 5 -12.15 -17.86 19.38
N THR A 6 -11.26 -17.01 19.91
CA THR A 6 -11.49 -15.58 20.05
C THR A 6 -10.33 -14.81 19.42
N VAL A 7 -10.65 -13.87 18.55
CA VAL A 7 -9.73 -12.85 18.06
C VAL A 7 -9.86 -11.62 18.95
N LEU A 8 -8.72 -11.17 19.47
CA LEU A 8 -8.65 -10.00 20.34
C LEU A 8 -7.90 -8.87 19.64
N PHE A 9 -8.59 -7.76 19.37
CA PHE A 9 -7.97 -6.52 18.94
C PHE A 9 -7.53 -5.71 20.17
N VAL A 10 -6.30 -5.22 20.16
CA VAL A 10 -5.79 -4.31 21.19
C VAL A 10 -5.65 -2.92 20.60
N VAL A 11 -6.47 -1.99 21.06
CA VAL A 11 -6.57 -0.63 20.51
C VAL A 11 -5.79 0.31 21.40
N GLN A 12 -4.62 0.75 20.93
CA GLN A 12 -3.74 1.70 21.63
C GLN A 12 -3.96 3.14 21.13
N ARG A 13 -5.21 3.51 20.93
CA ARG A 13 -5.63 4.82 20.43
C ARG A 13 -6.74 5.37 21.31
N ASP A 14 -6.48 6.51 21.95
CA ASP A 14 -7.42 7.13 22.88
C ASP A 14 -8.61 7.80 22.18
N ASP A 15 -8.45 8.19 20.91
CA ASP A 15 -9.46 8.88 20.10
C ASP A 15 -10.54 7.95 19.53
N VAL A 16 -10.40 6.63 19.66
CA VAL A 16 -11.42 5.66 19.24
C VAL A 16 -12.52 5.59 20.29
N VAL A 17 -13.74 5.98 19.91
CA VAL A 17 -14.90 6.03 20.81
C VAL A 17 -16.04 5.09 20.45
N THR A 18 -16.18 4.71 19.17
CA THR A 18 -17.34 3.96 18.69
C THR A 18 -17.10 2.46 18.58
N ALA A 19 -16.19 2.05 17.69
CA ALA A 19 -15.99 0.65 17.34
C ALA A 19 -14.62 0.41 16.69
N VAL A 20 -14.25 -0.86 16.55
CA VAL A 20 -13.11 -1.31 15.75
C VAL A 20 -13.62 -2.05 14.52
N ARG A 21 -13.03 -1.76 13.36
CA ARG A 21 -13.34 -2.41 12.08
C ARG A 21 -12.08 -2.92 11.41
N PRO A 22 -12.03 -4.18 10.94
CA PRO A 22 -11.06 -4.58 9.92
C PRO A 22 -11.21 -3.67 8.70
N SER A 23 -10.11 -3.11 8.20
CA SER A 23 -10.19 -2.11 7.13
C SER A 23 -10.40 -2.75 5.76
N ASP A 24 -11.58 -2.57 5.18
CA ASP A 24 -11.86 -2.98 3.79
C ASP A 24 -11.03 -2.19 2.76
N PHE A 25 -10.55 -0.99 3.12
CA PHE A 25 -9.70 -0.17 2.25
C PHE A 25 -8.23 -0.62 2.28
N HIS A 26 -7.66 -0.81 3.47
CA HIS A 26 -6.23 -1.12 3.60
C HIS A 26 -5.91 -2.61 3.37
N ASP A 27 -6.81 -3.51 3.79
CA ASP A 27 -6.65 -4.96 3.64
C ASP A 27 -8.03 -5.66 3.47
N PRO A 28 -8.61 -5.60 2.26
CA PRO A 28 -9.90 -6.23 1.98
C PRO A 28 -9.88 -7.76 2.15
N VAL A 29 -8.72 -8.40 1.97
CA VAL A 29 -8.58 -9.86 2.13
C VAL A 29 -8.71 -10.24 3.59
N PHE A 30 -8.03 -9.51 4.48
CA PHE A 30 -8.14 -9.69 5.92
C PHE A 30 -9.55 -9.40 6.43
N ALA A 31 -10.17 -8.29 5.99
CA ALA A 31 -11.55 -7.97 6.38
C ALA A 31 -12.54 -9.06 5.95
N CYS A 32 -12.39 -9.59 4.73
CA CYS A 32 -13.16 -10.73 4.25
C CYS A 32 -12.92 -12.00 5.09
N ALA A 33 -11.67 -12.30 5.44
CA ALA A 33 -11.31 -13.43 6.28
C ALA A 33 -11.92 -13.31 7.69
N CYS A 34 -11.93 -12.12 8.30
CA CYS A 34 -12.58 -11.88 9.59
C CYS A 34 -14.09 -12.16 9.53
N ARG A 35 -14.77 -11.65 8.50
CA ARG A 35 -16.20 -11.92 8.29
C ARG A 35 -16.50 -13.42 8.15
N ARG A 36 -15.69 -14.14 7.37
CA ARG A 36 -15.81 -15.59 7.21
C ARG A 36 -15.60 -16.32 8.53
N ALA A 37 -14.53 -15.99 9.26
CA ALA A 37 -14.26 -16.58 10.58
C ALA A 37 -15.41 -16.34 11.57
N ALA A 38 -15.98 -15.14 11.59
CA ALA A 38 -17.14 -14.83 12.43
C ALA A 38 -18.36 -15.69 12.06
N SER A 39 -18.61 -15.91 10.76
CA SER A 39 -19.69 -16.80 10.30
C SER A 39 -19.46 -18.27 10.68
N GLU A 40 -18.21 -18.66 10.95
CA GLU A 40 -17.83 -19.99 11.44
C GLU A 40 -17.81 -20.08 12.98
N GLY A 41 -18.22 -19.03 13.70
CA GLY A 41 -18.36 -19.01 15.15
C GLY A 41 -17.14 -18.47 15.93
N VAL A 42 -16.17 -17.86 15.24
CA VAL A 42 -15.07 -17.16 15.92
C VAL A 42 -15.58 -15.88 16.59
N CYS A 43 -15.30 -15.72 17.87
CA CYS A 43 -15.65 -14.53 18.64
C CYS A 43 -14.64 -13.39 18.36
N PHE A 44 -15.12 -12.16 18.20
CA PHE A 44 -14.27 -10.98 18.03
C PHE A 44 -14.50 -10.01 19.18
N ARG A 45 -13.43 -9.58 19.82
CA ARG A 45 -13.45 -8.59 20.92
C ARG A 45 -12.37 -7.56 20.70
N ALA A 46 -12.56 -6.37 21.25
CA ALA A 46 -11.54 -5.33 21.26
C ALA A 46 -11.36 -4.75 22.66
N LEU A 47 -10.11 -4.66 23.11
CA LEU A 47 -9.73 -3.96 24.33
C LEU A 47 -9.18 -2.59 23.96
N LYS A 48 -9.75 -1.53 24.55
CA LYS A 48 -9.14 -0.20 24.53
C LYS A 48 -8.06 -0.15 25.60
N VAL A 49 -6.85 0.19 25.20
CA VAL A 49 -5.69 0.30 26.09
C VAL A 49 -5.16 1.72 26.00
N ARG A 50 -5.06 2.37 27.16
CA ARG A 50 -4.34 3.64 27.30
C ARG A 50 -2.89 3.33 27.62
N CYS A 51 -1.97 3.93 26.87
CA CYS A 51 -0.54 3.81 27.11
C CYS A 51 0.00 5.13 27.67
N SER A 52 0.77 5.06 28.75
CA SER A 52 1.48 6.18 29.36
C SER A 52 2.91 5.78 29.69
N VAL A 53 3.69 6.69 30.29
CA VAL A 53 5.07 6.39 30.69
C VAL A 53 5.15 5.42 31.87
N GLU A 54 4.07 5.31 32.65
CA GLU A 54 3.93 4.40 33.79
C GLU A 54 3.54 2.98 33.36
N GLY A 55 2.99 2.81 32.15
CA GLY A 55 2.60 1.50 31.65
C GLY A 55 1.41 1.52 30.69
N SER A 56 0.73 0.38 30.59
CA SER A 56 -0.45 0.20 29.75
C SER A 56 -1.63 -0.26 30.59
N HIS A 57 -2.76 0.40 30.44
CA HIS A 57 -3.97 0.16 31.22
C HIS A 57 -5.15 -0.16 30.30
N VAL A 58 -5.87 -1.24 30.57
CA VAL A 58 -7.14 -1.54 29.89
C VAL A 58 -8.19 -0.56 30.39
N VAL A 59 -8.73 0.23 29.46
CA VAL A 59 -9.74 1.27 29.72
C VAL A 59 -11.15 0.70 29.60
N GLY A 60 -11.34 -0.30 28.74
CA GLY A 60 -12.63 -0.93 28.52
C GLY A 60 -12.64 -1.76 27.25
N GLU A 61 -13.83 -2.19 26.85
CA GLU A 61 -14.05 -2.90 25.59
C GLU A 61 -14.68 -1.98 24.54
N LEU A 62 -14.35 -2.23 23.28
CA LEU A 62 -15.00 -1.61 22.13
C LEU A 62 -15.74 -2.70 21.34
N PRO A 63 -16.90 -2.38 20.75
CA PRO A 63 -17.54 -3.30 19.83
C PRO A 63 -16.65 -3.52 18.59
N VAL A 64 -16.62 -4.76 18.11
CA VAL A 64 -16.00 -5.08 16.82
C VAL A 64 -17.10 -5.12 15.77
N ASP A 65 -17.01 -4.22 14.81
CA ASP A 65 -17.93 -4.15 13.68
C ASP A 65 -17.29 -4.80 12.46
N LEU A 66 -17.95 -5.84 11.95
CA LEU A 66 -17.50 -6.62 10.80
C LEU A 66 -18.33 -6.34 9.54
N VAL A 67 -19.31 -5.43 9.61
CA VAL A 67 -20.19 -5.11 8.49
C VAL A 67 -19.37 -4.39 7.40
N PRO A 68 -19.51 -4.77 6.11
CA PRO A 68 -18.91 -4.02 5.01
C PRO A 68 -19.38 -2.57 5.02
N TYR A 69 -18.47 -1.64 4.72
CA TYR A 69 -18.77 -0.22 4.72
C TYR A 69 -18.24 0.46 3.45
N ASP A 70 -18.79 1.62 3.11
CA ASP A 70 -18.30 2.40 1.98
C ASP A 70 -16.91 2.97 2.29
N THR A 71 -15.96 2.70 1.40
CA THR A 71 -14.55 3.12 1.52
C THR A 71 -14.20 4.28 0.61
N SER A 72 -15.17 4.78 -0.20
CA SER A 72 -14.98 5.87 -1.16
C SER A 72 -14.33 7.11 -0.53
N GLY A 73 -14.87 7.58 0.60
CA GLY A 73 -14.35 8.77 1.29
C GLY A 73 -12.92 8.62 1.80
N VAL A 74 -12.55 7.45 2.33
CA VAL A 74 -11.15 7.22 2.75
C VAL A 74 -10.22 7.05 1.55
N ALA A 75 -10.71 6.49 0.44
CA ALA A 75 -9.94 6.41 -0.80
C ALA A 75 -9.64 7.79 -1.39
N GLU A 76 -10.63 8.70 -1.39
CA GLU A 76 -10.46 10.09 -1.83
C GLU A 76 -9.46 10.84 -0.94
N GLU A 77 -9.60 10.74 0.38
CA GLU A 77 -8.72 11.41 1.33
C GLU A 77 -7.28 10.86 1.24
N TRP A 78 -7.13 9.54 1.06
CA TRP A 78 -5.84 8.93 0.84
C TRP A 78 -5.19 9.40 -0.47
N ALA A 79 -5.95 9.50 -1.55
CA ALA A 79 -5.46 10.00 -2.83
C ALA A 79 -5.00 11.46 -2.73
N ARG A 80 -5.76 12.31 -2.02
CA ARG A 80 -5.44 13.73 -1.81
C ARG A 80 -4.15 13.93 -1.01
N ASN A 81 -3.92 13.10 -0.01
CA ASN A 81 -2.77 13.20 0.87
C ASN A 81 -1.59 12.32 0.43
N ARG A 82 -1.66 11.71 -0.76
CA ARG A 82 -0.67 10.72 -1.20
C ARG A 82 0.74 11.29 -1.30
N ASP A 83 0.89 12.55 -1.67
CA ASP A 83 2.21 13.17 -1.83
C ASP A 83 2.76 13.76 -0.51
N SER A 84 1.89 13.96 0.48
CA SER A 84 2.23 14.55 1.78
C SER A 84 2.34 13.52 2.91
N THR A 85 1.88 12.28 2.70
CA THR A 85 1.92 11.19 3.70
C THR A 85 3.16 10.30 3.53
N GLY A 86 3.34 9.31 4.40
CA GLY A 86 4.44 8.34 4.31
C GLY A 86 5.70 8.76 5.06
N TRP A 87 6.72 7.91 4.99
CA TRP A 87 7.99 8.05 5.69
C TRP A 87 9.12 8.18 4.68
N VAL A 88 9.94 9.22 4.80
CA VAL A 88 11.18 9.32 4.01
C VAL A 88 12.25 8.46 4.67
N ARG A 89 12.78 7.46 3.96
CA ARG A 89 13.94 6.70 4.43
C ARG A 89 15.14 7.63 4.49
N SER A 90 15.69 7.83 5.69
CA SER A 90 16.88 8.67 5.91
C SER A 90 18.07 8.26 5.05
N ALA A 91 18.27 6.96 4.83
CA ALA A 91 19.39 6.44 4.06
C ALA A 91 19.25 6.60 2.53
N SER A 92 18.03 6.63 1.99
CA SER A 92 17.79 6.60 0.54
C SER A 92 17.04 7.80 -0.01
N GLY A 93 16.53 8.69 0.86
CA GLY A 93 15.64 9.79 0.49
C GLY A 93 14.31 9.35 -0.12
N THR A 94 14.01 8.05 -0.11
CA THR A 94 12.84 7.49 -0.77
C THR A 94 11.65 7.53 0.17
N VAL A 95 10.52 8.08 -0.31
CA VAL A 95 9.23 8.00 0.38
C VAL A 95 8.73 6.54 0.35
N VAL A 96 8.48 5.97 1.52
CA VAL A 96 7.89 4.64 1.73
C VAL A 96 6.62 4.77 2.56
N GLY A 97 5.61 3.95 2.27
CA GLY A 97 4.33 3.95 2.99
C GLY A 97 3.13 4.39 2.17
N ASN A 98 3.32 5.01 1.00
CA ASN A 98 2.23 5.42 0.08
C ASN A 98 2.13 4.54 -1.17
N ALA A 99 2.94 3.47 -1.22
CA ALA A 99 2.80 2.44 -2.24
C ALA A 99 1.73 1.42 -1.78
N PRO A 100 0.99 0.78 -2.70
CA PRO A 100 0.14 -0.35 -2.36
C PRO A 100 0.93 -1.38 -1.54
N PHE A 101 0.33 -1.91 -0.47
CA PHE A 101 0.98 -2.97 0.29
C PHE A 101 1.36 -4.15 -0.63
N PRO A 102 2.41 -4.92 -0.31
CA PRO A 102 2.90 -5.99 -1.18
C PRO A 102 1.85 -7.03 -1.57
N HIS A 103 0.80 -7.21 -0.77
CA HIS A 103 -0.32 -8.12 -1.08
C HIS A 103 -1.37 -7.49 -2.03
N ASN A 104 -1.36 -6.16 -2.21
CA ASN A 104 -2.19 -5.45 -3.18
C ASN A 104 -1.57 -5.44 -4.59
N VAL A 105 -0.29 -5.79 -4.71
CA VAL A 105 0.37 -5.94 -6.01
C VAL A 105 0.19 -7.39 -6.45
N PRO A 106 -0.46 -7.67 -7.59
CA PRO A 106 -0.48 -9.01 -8.16
C PRO A 106 0.95 -9.49 -8.26
N ARG A 107 1.29 -10.58 -7.57
CA ARG A 107 2.62 -11.18 -7.70
C ARG A 107 2.79 -11.56 -9.16
N VAL A 108 3.55 -10.77 -9.90
CA VAL A 108 4.03 -11.18 -11.21
C VAL A 108 4.86 -12.42 -10.95
N ALA A 109 4.37 -13.58 -11.40
CA ALA A 109 5.07 -14.83 -11.21
C ALA A 109 6.53 -14.63 -11.64
N PRO A 110 7.51 -15.04 -10.83
CA PRO A 110 8.91 -14.85 -11.19
C PRO A 110 9.09 -15.44 -12.59
N ARG A 111 9.52 -14.61 -13.56
CA ARG A 111 9.90 -15.10 -14.88
C ARG A 111 10.86 -16.26 -14.62
N LYS A 112 10.47 -17.48 -15.02
CA LYS A 112 11.33 -18.67 -14.91
C LYS A 112 12.69 -18.27 -15.43
N ARG A 113 13.68 -18.14 -14.53
CA ARG A 113 15.07 -17.97 -14.94
C ARG A 113 15.34 -19.16 -15.87
N PRO A 114 15.80 -18.94 -17.12
CA PRO A 114 16.19 -20.06 -17.95
C PRO A 114 17.18 -20.90 -17.15
N ALA A 115 16.93 -22.22 -17.10
CA ALA A 115 17.77 -23.13 -16.36
C ALA A 115 19.23 -22.87 -16.76
N PRO A 116 20.18 -22.85 -15.80
CA PRO A 116 21.59 -22.75 -16.13
C PRO A 116 21.89 -23.84 -17.15
N GLN A 117 22.26 -23.43 -18.37
CA GLN A 117 22.67 -24.37 -19.40
C GLN A 117 23.86 -25.14 -18.83
N THR A 118 23.66 -26.43 -18.56
CA THR A 118 24.74 -27.32 -18.17
C THR A 118 25.82 -27.27 -19.24
N GLU A 119 27.08 -27.13 -18.82
CA GLU A 119 28.28 -27.06 -19.68
C GLU A 119 28.38 -28.19 -20.72
N SER A 120 27.66 -29.29 -20.50
CA SER A 120 27.45 -30.39 -21.44
C SER A 120 27.04 -29.93 -22.85
N ASN A 121 26.16 -28.92 -22.96
CA ASN A 121 25.68 -28.43 -24.27
C ASN A 121 26.66 -27.48 -24.99
N ARG A 122 27.69 -26.96 -24.31
CA ARG A 122 28.71 -26.12 -24.98
C ARG A 122 29.70 -26.95 -25.81
N ARG A 123 29.92 -28.22 -25.46
CA ARG A 123 30.87 -29.08 -26.20
C ARG A 123 30.28 -29.70 -27.48
N ALA A 124 28.96 -29.74 -27.63
CA ALA A 124 28.32 -30.33 -28.82
C ALA A 124 28.32 -29.39 -30.04
N VAL A 125 28.45 -28.08 -29.85
CA VAL A 125 28.29 -27.09 -30.96
C VAL A 125 29.64 -26.75 -31.63
N VAL A 126 30.78 -27.13 -31.08
CA VAL A 126 32.11 -26.73 -31.60
C VAL A 126 32.67 -27.66 -32.71
N ARG A 127 31.96 -28.72 -33.11
CA ARG A 127 32.50 -29.73 -34.06
C ARG A 127 32.03 -29.66 -35.52
N LYS A 128 31.31 -28.61 -35.96
CA LYS A 128 30.93 -28.46 -37.38
C LYS A 128 31.00 -27.01 -37.87
N SER A 129 32.21 -26.47 -38.03
CA SER A 129 32.47 -25.40 -39.01
C SER A 129 33.96 -25.35 -39.38
N LYS A 130 34.43 -26.38 -40.09
CA LYS A 130 35.55 -26.20 -41.03
C LYS A 130 34.93 -26.14 -42.42
N TYR A 131 35.44 -25.22 -43.24
CA TYR A 131 34.98 -24.80 -44.56
C TYR A 131 33.88 -23.73 -44.54
N PHE A 132 34.27 -22.45 -44.52
CA PHE A 132 34.22 -21.58 -45.71
C PHE A 132 35.00 -20.28 -45.45
N ALA A 133 35.55 -19.74 -46.53
CA ALA A 133 36.66 -18.81 -46.57
C ALA A 133 36.24 -17.34 -46.74
N ALA A 134 37.18 -16.47 -46.32
CA ALA A 134 37.51 -15.12 -46.78
C ALA A 134 36.64 -13.90 -46.39
N PRO A 135 37.28 -12.73 -46.12
CA PRO A 135 36.65 -11.48 -45.69
C PRO A 135 36.53 -10.44 -46.83
N SER A 136 35.53 -9.56 -46.73
CA SER A 136 35.50 -8.23 -47.35
C SER A 136 34.73 -7.31 -46.38
N SER A 137 35.38 -6.34 -45.72
CA SER A 137 35.67 -4.97 -46.17
C SER A 137 34.44 -4.21 -46.71
N GLY A 138 34.11 -3.08 -46.06
CA GLY A 138 33.05 -2.17 -46.49
C GLY A 138 32.23 -1.66 -45.31
N SER A 139 32.72 -0.63 -44.60
CA SER A 139 32.48 0.79 -44.87
C SER A 139 31.35 1.37 -44.00
N GLU A 140 31.79 2.26 -43.11
CA GLU A 140 31.05 3.34 -42.47
C GLU A 140 29.83 3.84 -43.25
N ARG A 141 28.74 4.12 -42.51
CA ARG A 141 27.94 5.33 -42.77
C ARG A 141 27.30 5.84 -41.49
N ARG A 142 27.89 6.94 -41.00
CA ARG A 142 27.24 8.01 -40.24
C ARG A 142 25.84 8.30 -40.78
N ARG A 143 24.89 8.57 -39.89
CA ARG A 143 23.98 9.72 -40.02
C ARG A 143 23.33 10.05 -38.67
N SER A 144 23.65 11.27 -38.24
CA SER A 144 23.01 12.09 -37.23
C SER A 144 21.60 12.53 -37.67
N ASN A 145 20.71 12.79 -36.71
CA ASN A 145 19.90 14.03 -36.55
C ASN A 145 18.54 13.76 -35.88
N GLY A 146 18.07 14.77 -35.13
CA GLY A 146 16.65 14.93 -34.76
C GLY A 146 16.43 14.96 -33.25
N MET A 147 16.77 16.01 -32.51
CA MET A 147 16.06 17.30 -32.39
C MET A 147 14.82 17.23 -31.47
N ARG A 148 14.97 17.87 -30.29
CA ARG A 148 13.94 18.25 -29.28
C ARG A 148 12.91 19.23 -29.88
N PRO A 149 11.67 19.34 -29.34
CA PRO A 149 11.36 20.22 -28.17
C PRO A 149 10.33 19.60 -27.18
N GLN A 150 10.50 19.69 -25.86
CA GLN A 150 10.00 20.70 -24.91
C GLN A 150 8.63 21.35 -25.20
N ALA A 151 7.67 21.10 -24.30
CA ALA A 151 6.56 22.01 -24.00
C ALA A 151 6.14 21.84 -22.52
N GLU A 152 6.37 22.89 -21.72
CA GLU A 152 5.66 23.14 -20.46
C GLU A 152 4.26 23.70 -20.75
N PRO A 153 3.33 23.60 -19.78
CA PRO A 153 2.50 24.77 -19.50
C PRO A 153 2.36 25.12 -18.01
N ALA A 154 2.69 26.38 -17.73
CA ALA A 154 2.06 27.43 -16.91
C ALA A 154 1.40 27.15 -15.53
N PRO A 155 1.64 28.04 -14.54
CA PRO A 155 0.97 28.04 -13.24
C PRO A 155 -0.25 28.98 -13.20
N GLY A 156 -1.24 28.67 -12.36
CA GLY A 156 -2.16 29.67 -11.81
C GLY A 156 -3.65 29.31 -11.80
N ALA A 157 -4.17 28.95 -10.63
CA ALA A 157 -5.54 29.26 -10.22
C ALA A 157 -5.61 29.22 -8.68
N SER A 158 -5.55 30.41 -8.07
CA SER A 158 -5.84 30.63 -6.66
C SER A 158 -7.36 30.62 -6.48
N VAL A 159 -7.88 29.67 -5.71
CA VAL A 159 -9.29 29.63 -5.32
C VAL A 159 -9.42 30.12 -3.89
N VAL A 160 -9.95 31.33 -3.75
CA VAL A 160 -10.41 31.95 -2.51
C VAL A 160 -11.56 31.10 -1.94
N ARG A 161 -11.45 30.65 -0.68
CA ARG A 161 -12.56 30.02 0.05
C ARG A 161 -13.32 31.09 0.85
N PRO A 162 -14.67 31.08 0.85
CA PRO A 162 -15.46 31.98 1.68
C PRO A 162 -15.36 31.60 3.17
N GLY A 163 -15.39 32.62 4.02
CA GLY A 163 -15.21 32.54 5.46
C GLY A 163 -16.33 31.76 6.16
N VAL A 164 -15.94 30.99 7.18
CA VAL A 164 -16.84 30.36 8.13
C VAL A 164 -17.02 31.33 9.28
N ASP A 165 -18.28 31.68 9.54
CA ASP A 165 -18.72 32.58 10.61
C ASP A 165 -18.62 31.83 11.95
N ASP A 166 -17.75 32.31 12.84
CA ASP A 166 -17.35 31.67 14.10
C ASP A 166 -18.10 32.32 15.27
N SER A 167 -19.43 32.20 15.24
CA SER A 167 -20.28 32.68 16.34
C SER A 167 -20.34 31.63 17.46
N PRO A 168 -19.89 31.94 18.69
CA PRO A 168 -19.88 30.97 19.78
C PRO A 168 -21.30 30.65 20.28
N GLU A 169 -21.56 29.37 20.45
CA GLU A 169 -22.80 28.82 21.01
C GLU A 169 -22.91 29.17 22.52
N PRO A 170 -24.05 29.67 23.01
CA PRO A 170 -24.21 30.01 24.43
C PRO A 170 -24.31 28.75 25.30
N ALA A 171 -23.64 28.78 26.46
CA ALA A 171 -23.59 27.69 27.41
C ALA A 171 -24.98 27.35 28.00
N PRO A 172 -25.29 26.06 28.27
CA PRO A 172 -26.55 25.67 28.89
C PRO A 172 -26.58 26.00 30.39
N ASP A 173 -27.69 26.60 30.82
CA ASP A 173 -28.02 26.84 32.22
C ASP A 173 -28.18 25.51 32.99
N LEU A 174 -27.46 25.39 34.10
CA LEU A 174 -27.61 24.31 35.07
C LEU A 174 -28.52 24.79 36.21
N THR A 175 -29.77 24.32 36.21
CA THR A 175 -30.66 24.30 37.37
C THR A 175 -30.94 22.88 37.80
#